data_AF-A0A1E4FAA0-F1
#
_entry.id   AF-A0A1E4FAA0-F1
#
_cell.length_a   1.000
_cell.length_b   1.000
_cell.length_c   1.000
_cell.angle_alpha   90.00
_cell.angle_beta   90.00
_cell.angle_gamma   90.00
#
_symmetry.space_group_name_H-M   'P 1'
#
loop_
_entity.id
_entity.type
_entity.pdbx_description
1 polymer ?
#
loop_
_entity_poly.entity_id
_entity_poly.type
_entity_poly.pdbx_seq_one_letter_code
_entity_poly.pdbx_strand_id
1 'polypeptide(L)' 'MSSRSNHQRLLSLEKEMDEAAANFDFEKAAALRDEIARLKGEGDDIVGQPPPGQMGLGSNTPVRQPPKGWVKPKKPDFRR' A
#
# COMPACT_ATOMS: atom_id res chain seq x y z
N MET A 1 3.00 26.52 -5.17
CA MET A 1 4.15 26.25 -6.06
C MET A 1 3.64 25.66 -7.36
N SER A 2 4.14 26.10 -8.52
CA SER A 2 3.65 25.64 -9.83
C SER A 2 4.03 24.18 -10.08
N SER A 3 3.18 23.41 -10.76
CA SER A 3 3.42 22.00 -11.11
C SER A 3 4.75 21.79 -11.85
N ARG A 4 5.15 22.77 -12.67
CA ARG A 4 6.43 22.79 -13.39
C ARG A 4 7.64 22.86 -12.46
N SER A 5 7.52 23.59 -11.35
CA SER A 5 8.58 23.72 -10.35
C SER A 5 8.80 22.43 -9.58
N ASN A 6 7.72 21.68 -9.30
CA ASN A 6 7.82 20.38 -8.65
C ASN A 6 8.47 19.35 -9.58
N HIS A 7 8.12 19.35 -10.87
CA HIS A 7 8.72 18.46 -11.85
C HIS A 7 10.24 18.67 -11.98
N GLN A 8 10.71 19.93 -12.04
CA GLN A 8 12.14 20.22 -12.08
C GLN A 8 12.87 19.73 -10.82
N ARG A 9 12.25 19.85 -9.65
CA ARG A 9 12.81 19.37 -8.39
C ARG A 9 12.87 17.84 -8.32
N LEU A 10 11.90 17.14 -8.90
CA LEU A 10 11.94 15.68 -8.98
C LEU A 10 13.11 15.21 -9.85
N LEU A 11 13.32 15.84 -11.01
CA LEU A 11 14.43 15.50 -11.90
C LEU A 11 15.81 15.74 -11.25
N SER A 12 15.96 16.81 -10.46
CA SER A 12 17.22 17.05 -9.75
C SER A 12 17.48 16.01 -8.67
N LEU A 13 16.45 15.65 -7.90
CA LEU A 13 16.56 14.62 -6.85
C LEU A 13 16.85 13.23 -7.43
N GLU A 14 16.23 12.86 -8.56
CA GLU A 14 16.52 11.59 -9.25
C GLU A 14 17.99 11.53 -9.69
N LYS A 15 18.52 12.62 -10.25
CA LYS A 15 19.93 12.70 -10.63
C LYS A 15 20.88 12.56 -9.42
N GLU A 16 20.57 13.25 -8.32
CA GLU A 16 21.38 13.16 -7.09
C GLU A 16 21.35 11.76 -6.47
N MET A 17 20.23 11.06 -6.60
CA MET A 17 20.07 9.67 -6.12
C MET A 17 20.94 8.72 -6.95
N ASP A 18 20.94 8.87 -8.28
CA ASP A 18 21.78 8.07 -9.17
C ASP A 18 23.28 8.29 -8.90
N GLU A 19 23.69 9.55 -8.67
CA GLU A 19 25.06 9.89 -8.29
C GLU A 19 25.45 9.29 -6.93
N ALA A 20 24.55 9.30 -5.94
CA ALA A 20 24.77 8.65 -4.65
C ALA A 20 24.93 7.13 -4.80
N ALA A 21 24.06 6.50 -5.60
CA ALA A 21 24.12 5.06 -5.88
C ALA A 21 25.41 4.66 -6.61
N ALA A 22 25.86 5.48 -7.58
CA ALA A 22 27.13 5.26 -8.29
C ALA A 22 28.35 5.34 -7.34
N ASN A 23 28.26 6.14 -6.29
CA ASN A 23 29.28 6.26 -5.25
C ASN A 23 29.12 5.25 -4.10
N PHE A 24 28.18 4.30 -4.21
CA PHE A 24 27.83 3.32 -3.17
C PHE A 24 27.33 3.95 -1.85
N ASP A 25 26.83 5.19 -1.89
CA ASP A 25 26.21 5.87 -0.76
C ASP A 25 24.71 5.57 -0.72
N PHE A 26 24.38 4.36 -0.28
CA PHE A 26 23.01 3.86 -0.29
C PHE A 26 22.12 4.53 0.76
N GLU A 27 22.69 5.01 1.86
CA GLU A 27 21.95 5.75 2.89
C GLU A 27 21.44 7.08 2.31
N LYS A 28 22.33 7.80 1.61
CA LYS A 28 21.93 9.02 0.90
C LYS A 28 20.93 8.74 -0.21
N ALA A 29 21.12 7.69 -0.99
CA ALA A 29 20.18 7.30 -2.03
C ALA A 29 18.78 6.95 -1.46
N ALA A 30 18.72 6.28 -0.32
CA ALA A 30 17.46 5.96 0.37
C ALA A 30 16.74 7.22 0.85
N ALA A 31 17.45 8.16 1.47
CA ALA A 31 16.87 9.43 1.90
C ALA A 31 16.31 10.25 0.72
N LEU A 32 17.02 10.27 -0.41
CA LEU A 32 16.57 10.93 -1.63
C LEU A 32 15.33 10.25 -2.24
N ARG A 33 15.28 8.91 -2.25
CA ARG A 33 14.12 8.14 -2.69
C ARG A 33 12.88 8.48 -1.86
N ASP A 34 13.02 8.56 -0.54
CA ASP A 34 11.89 8.85 0.36
C ASP A 34 11.38 10.29 0.17
N GLU A 35 12.28 11.24 -0.08
CA GLU A 35 11.91 12.63 -0.43
C GLU A 35 11.21 12.71 -1.80
N ILE A 36 11.66 11.94 -2.79
CA ILE A 36 10.98 11.82 -4.10
C ILE A 36 9.57 11.27 -3.92
N ALA A 37 9.40 10.20 -3.15
CA ALA A 37 8.10 9.60 -2.88
C ALA A 37 7.16 10.57 -2.16
N ARG A 38 7.67 11.32 -1.17
CA ARG A 38 6.93 12.39 -0.50
C ARG A 38 6.44 13.47 -1.48
N LEU A 39 7.30 13.90 -2.41
CA LEU A 39 6.94 14.91 -3.42
C LEU A 39 5.97 14.37 -4.49
N LYS A 40 6.03 13.07 -4.81
CA LYS A 40 5.09 12.39 -5.71
C LYS A 40 3.73 12.11 -5.04
N GLY A 41 3.65 12.22 -3.71
CA GLY A 41 2.45 11.89 -2.94
C GLY A 41 2.30 10.40 -2.65
N GLU A 42 3.39 9.63 -2.79
CA GLU A 42 3.48 8.18 -2.56
C GLU A 42 3.90 7.85 -1.11
N GLY A 43 4.04 8.86 -0.25
CA GLY A 43 4.69 8.78 1.07
C GLY A 43 3.91 8.10 2.20
N ASP A 44 2.62 7.78 2.03
CA ASP A 44 1.82 7.07 3.06
C ASP A 44 1.79 5.55 2.88
N ASP A 45 2.22 5.01 1.73
CA ASP A 45 1.94 3.63 1.33
C ASP A 45 3.16 2.71 1.20
N ILE A 46 4.39 3.18 1.45
CA ILE A 46 5.61 2.41 1.13
C ILE A 46 5.77 1.15 2.02
N VAL A 47 5.11 1.10 3.19
CA VAL A 47 4.76 -0.16 3.87
C VAL A 47 3.42 0.02 4.60
N GLY A 48 2.32 0.14 3.85
CA GLY A 48 0.99 0.03 4.45
C GLY A 48 0.84 -1.33 5.12
N GLN A 49 0.67 -1.37 6.44
CA GLN A 49 0.35 -2.62 7.13
C GLN A 49 -0.88 -3.25 6.46
N PRO A 50 -0.79 -4.48 5.92
CA PRO A 50 -1.94 -5.08 5.28
C PRO A 50 -3.09 -5.15 6.29
N PRO A 51 -4.33 -4.85 5.87
CA PRO A 51 -5.46 -4.90 6.77
C PRO A 51 -5.53 -6.28 7.45
N PRO A 52 -5.84 -6.32 8.77
CA PRO A 52 -5.91 -7.57 9.51
C PRO A 52 -6.84 -8.57 8.79
N GLY A 53 -6.31 -9.75 8.45
CA GLY A 53 -7.02 -10.80 7.71
C GLY A 53 -6.57 -11.03 6.27
N GLN A 54 -5.67 -10.21 5.73
CA GLN A 54 -5.10 -10.39 4.37
C GLN A 54 -3.78 -11.16 4.34
N MET A 55 -3.10 -11.35 5.48
CA MET A 55 -1.93 -12.22 5.59
C MET A 55 -2.35 -13.70 5.50
N GLY A 56 -2.60 -14.20 4.29
CA GLY A 56 -2.35 -15.57 3.79
C GLY A 56 -2.60 -16.82 4.68
N LEU A 57 -3.35 -16.74 5.78
CA LEU A 57 -3.44 -17.79 6.81
C LEU A 57 -4.88 -18.29 7.05
N GLY A 58 -5.81 -18.12 6.10
CA GLY A 58 -7.11 -18.80 6.20
C GLY A 58 -8.28 -18.32 5.33
N SER A 59 -8.14 -17.23 4.59
CA SER A 59 -9.28 -16.59 3.89
C SER A 59 -9.68 -17.23 2.56
N ASN A 60 -8.95 -18.24 2.07
CA ASN A 60 -9.26 -18.92 0.80
C ASN A 60 -10.14 -20.17 0.97
N THR A 61 -10.82 -20.30 2.11
CA THR A 61 -11.81 -21.37 2.28
C THR A 61 -13.03 -21.00 1.42
N PRO A 62 -13.41 -21.80 0.41
CA PRO A 62 -14.61 -21.54 -0.35
C PRO A 62 -15.80 -21.53 0.62
N VAL A 63 -16.47 -20.38 0.73
CA VAL A 63 -17.72 -20.27 1.48
C VAL A 63 -18.68 -21.27 0.85
N ARG A 64 -19.17 -22.24 1.64
CA ARG A 64 -20.16 -23.22 1.16
C ARG A 64 -21.40 -22.45 0.70
N GLN A 65 -21.59 -22.37 -0.62
CA GLN A 65 -22.77 -21.76 -1.19
C GLN A 65 -23.97 -22.68 -0.95
N PRO A 66 -25.08 -22.16 -0.39
CA PRO A 66 -26.28 -22.95 -0.24
C PRO A 66 -26.87 -23.30 -1.63
N PRO A 67 -27.58 -24.44 -1.75
CA PRO A 67 -28.25 -24.81 -3.00
C PRO A 67 -29.24 -23.74 -3.49
N LYS A 68 -29.49 -23.70 -4.80
CA LYS A 68 -30.48 -22.80 -5.40
C LYS A 68 -31.85 -23.02 -4.77
N GLY A 69 -32.44 -21.96 -4.21
CA GLY A 69 -33.76 -22.01 -3.57
C GLY A 69 -33.74 -22.33 -2.07
N TRP A 70 -32.57 -22.49 -1.45
CA TRP A 70 -32.48 -22.69 0.00
C TRP A 70 -32.84 -21.41 0.76
N VAL A 71 -33.83 -21.50 1.66
CA VAL A 71 -34.23 -20.41 2.55
C VAL A 71 -33.68 -20.69 3.94
N LYS A 72 -32.90 -19.73 4.48
CA LYS A 72 -32.34 -19.83 5.83
C LYS A 72 -33.47 -19.85 6.87
N PRO A 73 -33.53 -20.84 7.79
CA PRO A 73 -34.55 -20.85 8.83
C PRO A 73 -34.41 -19.64 9.76
N LYS A 74 -35.55 -19.10 10.20
CA LYS A 74 -35.58 -18.02 11.20
C LYS A 74 -35.07 -18.56 12.53
N LYS A 75 -34.15 -17.83 13.16
CA LYS A 75 -33.65 -18.18 14.50
C LYS A 75 -34.84 -18.17 15.49
N PRO A 76 -35.03 -19.22 16.30
CA PRO A 76 -36.03 -19.19 17.36
C PRO A 76 -35.69 -18.06 18.34
N ASP A 77 -36.71 -17.31 18.76
CA ASP A 77 -36.55 -16.39 19.89
C ASP A 77 -36.71 -17.20 21.17
N PHE A 78 -35.68 -17.18 22.02
CA PHE A 78 -35.65 -17.88 23.30
C PHE A 78 -35.93 -16.95 24.48
N ARG A 79 -36.37 -15.71 24.23
CA ARG A 79 -36.80 -14.79 25.28
C ARG A 79 -38.18 -15.22 25.79
N ARG A 80 -38.24 -15.58 27.07
CA ARG A 80 -39.47 -15.81 27.84
C ARG A 80 -40.18 -14.50 28.12
#